data_AF-A0A917L8F8-F1
#
_entry.id   AF-A0A917L8F8-F1
#
_cell.length_a   1.000
_cell.length_b   1.000
_cell.length_c   1.000
_cell.angle_alpha   90.00
_cell.angle_beta   90.00
_cell.angle_gamma   90.00
#
_symmetry.space_group_name_H-M   'P 1'
#
loop_
_entity.id
_entity.type
_entity.pdbx_description
1 polymer ?
#
loop_
_entity_poly.entity_id
_entity_poly.type
_entity_poly.pdbx_seq_one_letter_code
_entity_poly.pdbx_strand_id
1 'polypeptide(L)'
;MWGRSRTRRQRQAEGLAAVAGPVEAADSAHQALLELRRAVRGELARIEALLDRGDGLPSDTIREQTLGAMSVFADLDGVSQHYHEVRTATVAAAEHGVEVAVPWLEALGDQVRSMTELGETFAGYGESLAYLRERSERLRADLGPLREGAHAALRAARDELADARGADGWHGWQTDLTALGDRLTELDAGRVTPTARRKVSDHYRELEREVTQLRGVMAAAAP
;
A
#
# COMPACT_ATOMS: atom_id res chain seq x y z
N MET A 1 -5.26 63.60 18.83
CA MET A 1 -5.74 62.29 18.34
C MET A 1 -4.64 61.31 17.90
N TRP A 2 -3.37 61.74 17.79
CA TRP A 2 -2.25 60.94 17.27
C TRP A 2 -1.76 59.79 18.17
N GLY A 3 -1.90 59.87 19.50
CA GLY A 3 -1.44 58.84 20.43
C GLY A 3 -2.16 57.49 20.29
N ARG A 4 -3.48 57.49 20.07
CA ARG A 4 -4.30 56.26 19.96
C ARG A 4 -3.93 55.40 18.73
N SER A 5 -3.51 56.02 17.63
CA SER A 5 -3.07 55.30 16.42
C SER A 5 -1.71 54.63 16.63
N ARG A 6 -0.78 55.29 17.34
CA ARG A 6 0.56 54.76 17.60
C ARG A 6 0.52 53.57 18.57
N THR A 7 -0.26 53.69 19.65
CA THR A 7 -0.44 52.59 20.61
C THR A 7 -1.11 51.37 19.98
N ARG A 8 -2.07 51.55 19.06
CA ARG A 8 -2.70 50.44 18.34
C ARG A 8 -1.70 49.72 17.43
N ARG A 9 -0.90 50.45 16.66
CA ARG A 9 0.13 49.86 15.78
C ARG A 9 1.21 49.12 16.57
N GLN A 10 1.61 49.66 17.71
CA GLN A 10 2.59 49.02 18.58
C GLN A 10 2.06 47.69 19.13
N ARG A 11 0.82 47.67 19.66
CA ARG A 11 0.17 46.43 20.13
C ARG A 11 0.03 45.37 19.04
N GLN A 12 -0.32 45.80 17.82
CA GLN A 12 -0.38 44.89 16.67
C GLN A 12 1.00 44.29 16.35
N ALA A 13 2.05 45.11 16.34
CA ALA A 13 3.41 44.64 16.06
C ALA A 13 3.92 43.67 17.16
N GLU A 14 3.65 43.98 18.43
CA GLU A 14 3.98 43.12 19.56
C GLU A 14 3.22 41.78 19.51
N GLY A 15 1.92 41.80 19.19
CA GLY A 15 1.11 40.60 19.00
C GLY A 15 1.63 39.71 17.87
N LEU A 16 1.89 40.29 16.69
CA LEU A 16 2.42 39.55 15.55
C LEU A 16 3.81 38.97 15.82
N ALA A 17 4.69 39.71 16.50
CA ALA A 17 6.01 39.23 16.89
C ALA A 17 5.93 38.04 17.86
N ALA A 18 4.96 38.05 18.79
CA ALA A 18 4.81 37.00 19.77
C ALA A 18 4.26 35.68 19.20
N VAL A 19 3.46 35.72 18.13
CA VAL A 19 2.91 34.52 17.49
C VAL A 19 3.79 33.96 16.36
N ALA A 20 4.78 34.72 15.88
CA ALA A 20 5.61 34.34 14.74
C ALA A 20 6.30 32.97 14.93
N GLY A 21 7.02 32.79 16.05
CA GLY A 21 7.71 31.52 16.35
C GLY A 21 6.76 30.32 16.48
N PRO A 22 5.68 30.41 17.28
CA PRO A 22 4.67 29.34 17.35
C PRO A 22 4.04 28.98 16.01
N VAL A 23 3.72 29.98 15.18
CA VAL A 23 3.17 29.75 13.83
C VAL A 23 4.19 29.07 12.92
N GLU A 24 5.45 29.52 12.90
CA GLU A 24 6.52 28.87 12.12
C GLU A 24 6.75 27.41 12.53
N ALA A 25 6.70 27.12 13.83
CA ALA A 25 6.82 25.75 14.34
C ALA A 25 5.62 24.88 13.90
N ALA A 26 4.41 25.43 13.93
CA ALA A 26 3.21 24.74 13.47
C ALA A 26 3.20 24.51 11.95
N ASP A 27 3.61 25.52 11.17
CA ASP A 27 3.80 25.42 9.72
C ASP A 27 4.81 24.32 9.38
N SER A 28 5.91 24.23 10.13
CA SER A 28 6.93 23.19 9.95
C SER A 28 6.41 21.78 10.27
N ALA A 29 5.66 21.62 11.37
CA ALA A 29 5.05 20.34 11.75
C ALA A 29 4.01 19.89 10.71
N HIS A 30 3.19 20.81 10.20
CA HIS A 30 2.21 20.53 9.14
C HIS A 30 2.91 20.08 7.85
N GLN A 31 3.97 20.78 7.44
CA GLN A 31 4.72 20.43 6.24
C GLN A 31 5.38 19.05 6.36
N ALA A 32 6.00 18.74 7.50
CA ALA A 32 6.59 17.42 7.75
C ALA A 32 5.54 16.30 7.64
N LEU A 33 4.34 16.52 8.19
CA LEU A 33 3.22 15.59 8.10
C LEU A 33 2.75 15.39 6.65
N LEU A 34 2.69 16.45 5.84
CA LEU A 34 2.36 16.35 4.42
C LEU A 34 3.43 15.60 3.62
N GLU A 35 4.71 15.73 3.97
CA GLU A 35 5.79 14.96 3.35
C GLU A 35 5.69 13.48 3.67
N LEU A 36 5.39 13.12 4.93
CA LEU A 36 5.10 11.75 5.33
C LEU A 36 3.90 11.17 4.57
N ARG A 37 2.81 11.94 4.42
CA ARG A 37 1.66 11.56 3.58
C ARG A 37 2.09 11.22 2.16
N ARG A 38 2.93 12.06 1.54
CA ARG A 38 3.41 11.84 0.16
C ARG A 38 4.26 10.58 0.09
N ALA A 39 5.12 10.33 1.05
CA ALA A 39 5.95 9.13 1.12
C ALA A 39 5.10 7.86 1.22
N VAL A 40 4.13 7.82 2.14
CA VAL A 40 3.22 6.67 2.31
C VAL A 40 2.37 6.42 1.07
N ARG A 41 1.83 7.48 0.43
CA ARG A 41 1.13 7.35 -0.86
C ARG A 41 2.04 6.80 -1.96
N GLY A 42 3.30 7.25 -1.99
CA GLY A 42 4.30 6.75 -2.94
C GLY A 42 4.57 5.27 -2.76
N GLU A 43 4.69 4.78 -1.51
CA GLU A 43 4.84 3.35 -1.24
C GLU A 43 3.59 2.54 -1.63
N LEU A 44 2.38 3.02 -1.33
CA LEU A 44 1.16 2.37 -1.78
C LEU A 44 1.10 2.24 -3.31
N ALA A 45 1.42 3.32 -4.03
CA ALA A 45 1.45 3.30 -5.49
C ALA A 45 2.49 2.32 -6.04
N ARG A 46 3.66 2.21 -5.38
CA ARG A 46 4.68 1.22 -5.74
C ARG A 46 4.21 -0.22 -5.51
N ILE A 47 3.54 -0.49 -4.39
CA ILE A 47 2.95 -1.80 -4.11
C ILE A 47 1.89 -2.13 -5.15
N GLU A 48 0.94 -1.24 -5.40
CA GLU A 48 -0.14 -1.46 -6.37
C GLU A 48 0.42 -1.71 -7.78
N ALA A 49 1.47 -0.98 -8.15
CA ALA A 49 2.14 -1.18 -9.43
C ALA A 49 2.78 -2.56 -9.57
N LEU A 50 3.09 -3.28 -8.48
CA LEU A 50 3.59 -4.66 -8.52
C LEU A 50 2.48 -5.68 -8.76
N LEU A 51 1.23 -5.35 -8.40
CA LEU A 51 0.10 -6.27 -8.46
C LEU A 51 -0.44 -6.44 -9.88
N ASP A 52 -1.20 -7.52 -10.09
CA ASP A 52 -1.94 -7.83 -11.33
C ASP A 52 -1.10 -7.92 -12.61
N ARG A 53 0.20 -8.18 -12.48
CA ARG A 53 1.12 -8.40 -13.61
C ARG A 53 1.11 -9.83 -14.17
N GLY A 54 0.23 -10.69 -13.66
CA GLY A 54 0.21 -12.11 -14.03
C GLY A 54 1.44 -12.87 -13.54
N ASP A 55 2.08 -12.42 -12.46
CA ASP A 55 3.34 -12.98 -11.95
C ASP A 55 3.16 -13.90 -10.73
N GLY A 56 1.91 -14.15 -10.34
CA GLY A 56 1.56 -15.04 -9.24
C GLY A 56 1.63 -14.44 -7.84
N LEU A 57 1.86 -13.13 -7.72
CA LEU A 57 1.75 -12.47 -6.42
C LEU A 57 0.31 -12.53 -5.89
N PRO A 58 0.09 -12.80 -4.58
CA PRO A 58 -1.25 -12.87 -4.01
C PRO A 58 -1.86 -11.48 -3.85
N SER A 59 -2.34 -10.90 -4.96
CA SER A 59 -2.82 -9.52 -5.07
C SER A 59 -3.85 -9.17 -3.99
N ASP A 60 -4.85 -10.03 -3.77
CA ASP A 60 -5.94 -9.75 -2.84
C ASP A 60 -5.45 -9.66 -1.38
N THR A 61 -4.57 -10.57 -0.98
CA THR A 61 -3.96 -10.56 0.36
C THR A 61 -3.05 -9.35 0.56
N ILE A 62 -2.30 -8.95 -0.47
CA ILE A 62 -1.44 -7.77 -0.39
C ILE A 62 -2.31 -6.50 -0.28
N ARG A 63 -3.38 -6.38 -1.07
CA ARG A 63 -4.33 -5.26 -0.98
C ARG A 63 -4.97 -5.16 0.38
N GLU A 64 -5.42 -6.27 0.96
CA GLU A 64 -6.02 -6.30 2.29
C GLU A 64 -5.05 -5.73 3.35
N GLN A 65 -3.76 -6.08 3.27
CA GLN A 65 -2.72 -5.56 4.18
C GLN A 65 -2.49 -4.05 4.04
N THR A 66 -2.85 -3.45 2.91
CA THR A 66 -2.72 -2.00 2.69
C THR A 66 -3.94 -1.19 3.15
N LEU A 67 -5.09 -1.83 3.41
CA LEU A 67 -6.33 -1.13 3.76
C LEU A 67 -6.18 -0.29 5.05
N GLY A 68 -5.43 -0.78 6.03
CA GLY A 68 -5.19 -0.05 7.28
C GLY A 68 -4.44 1.28 7.07
N ALA A 69 -3.60 1.39 6.04
CA ALA A 69 -2.96 2.66 5.70
C ALA A 69 -3.93 3.65 5.04
N MET A 70 -4.99 3.16 4.39
CA MET A 70 -5.96 4.01 3.70
C MET A 70 -6.83 4.82 4.67
N SER A 71 -7.18 4.27 5.84
CA SER A 71 -8.02 4.96 6.82
C SER A 71 -7.33 6.19 7.41
N VAL A 72 -6.01 6.13 7.65
CA VAL A 72 -5.23 7.23 8.26
C VAL A 72 -5.16 8.48 7.38
N PHE A 73 -5.35 8.35 6.06
CA PHE A 73 -5.43 9.52 5.19
C PHE A 73 -6.66 10.39 5.44
N ALA A 74 -7.77 9.82 5.89
CA ALA A 74 -8.97 10.58 6.21
C ALA A 74 -8.76 11.46 7.45
N ASP A 75 -8.09 10.92 8.47
CA ASP A 75 -7.75 11.65 9.70
C ASP A 75 -6.86 12.87 9.41
N LEU A 76 -5.92 12.71 8.47
CA LEU A 76 -5.04 13.81 8.06
C LEU A 76 -5.77 14.99 7.42
N ASP A 77 -6.79 14.73 6.60
CA ASP A 77 -7.51 15.80 5.94
C ASP A 77 -8.29 16.64 6.97
N GLY A 78 -8.85 16.00 8.01
CA GLY A 78 -9.44 16.69 9.16
C GLY A 78 -8.43 17.49 9.99
N VAL A 79 -7.27 16.91 10.31
CA VAL A 79 -6.19 17.59 11.03
C VAL A 79 -5.65 18.79 10.23
N SER A 80 -5.48 18.63 8.91
CA SER A 80 -4.99 19.73 8.05
C SER A 80 -5.98 20.89 7.98
N GLN A 81 -7.28 20.59 7.85
CA GLN A 81 -8.31 21.62 7.85
C GLN A 81 -8.32 22.40 9.17
N HIS A 82 -8.36 21.69 10.30
CA HIS A 82 -8.43 22.32 11.61
C HIS A 82 -7.18 23.15 11.90
N TYR A 83 -6.01 22.70 11.46
CA TYR A 83 -4.77 23.47 11.53
C TYR A 83 -4.87 24.81 10.79
N HIS A 84 -5.39 24.83 9.55
CA HIS A 84 -5.53 26.07 8.80
C HIS A 84 -6.50 27.07 9.47
N GLU A 85 -7.57 26.57 10.08
CA GLU A 85 -8.53 27.37 10.86
C GLU A 85 -7.85 28.00 12.07
N VAL A 86 -7.18 27.20 12.91
CA VAL A 86 -6.49 27.66 14.12
C VAL A 86 -5.34 28.61 13.78
N ARG A 87 -4.54 28.30 12.77
CA ARG A 87 -3.44 29.17 12.31
C ARG A 87 -3.96 30.55 11.88
N THR A 88 -5.02 30.57 11.06
CA THR A 88 -5.62 31.82 10.56
C THR A 88 -6.19 32.65 11.71
N ALA A 89 -6.90 32.00 12.63
CA ALA A 89 -7.47 32.66 13.80
C ALA A 89 -6.40 33.19 14.76
N THR A 90 -5.28 32.47 14.94
CA THR A 90 -4.12 32.91 15.74
C THR A 90 -3.53 34.21 15.20
N VAL A 91 -3.27 34.26 13.88
CA VAL A 91 -2.70 35.46 13.24
C VAL A 91 -3.69 36.63 13.31
N ALA A 92 -4.98 36.40 13.01
CA ALA A 92 -6.01 37.43 13.08
C ALA A 92 -6.17 37.98 14.52
N ALA A 93 -6.14 37.12 15.54
CA ALA A 93 -6.19 37.53 16.93
C ALA A 93 -4.96 38.36 17.33
N ALA A 94 -3.77 37.97 16.86
CA ALA A 94 -2.52 38.68 17.13
C ALA A 94 -2.51 40.12 16.57
N GLU A 95 -3.24 40.40 15.50
CA GLU A 95 -3.40 41.76 14.99
C GLU A 95 -4.08 42.71 15.99
N HIS A 96 -4.81 42.16 16.96
CA HIS A 96 -5.51 42.89 18.01
C HIS A 96 -4.74 42.99 19.33
N GLY A 97 -3.59 42.33 19.45
CA GLY A 97 -2.75 42.28 20.65
C GLY A 97 -2.50 40.84 21.12
N VAL A 98 -1.43 40.64 21.88
CA VAL A 98 -0.99 39.30 22.30
C VAL A 98 -2.02 38.62 23.19
N GLU A 99 -2.72 39.39 24.03
CA GLU A 99 -3.67 38.89 25.01
C GLU A 99 -4.88 38.24 24.33
N VAL A 100 -5.23 38.71 23.13
CA VAL A 100 -6.32 38.16 22.31
C VAL A 100 -5.89 36.86 21.63
N ALA A 101 -4.60 36.70 21.34
CA ALA A 101 -4.05 35.52 20.68
C ALA A 101 -3.78 34.35 21.64
N VAL A 102 -3.73 34.56 22.96
CA VAL A 102 -3.37 33.50 23.94
C VAL A 102 -4.19 32.21 23.79
N PRO A 103 -5.54 32.24 23.71
CA PRO A 103 -6.32 30.99 23.56
C PRO A 103 -6.02 30.27 22.24
N TRP A 104 -5.68 31.02 21.20
CA TRP A 104 -5.34 30.47 19.89
C TRP A 104 -3.93 29.88 19.87
N LEU A 105 -2.99 30.43 20.63
CA LEU A 105 -1.67 29.85 20.83
C LEU A 105 -1.74 28.50 21.55
N GLU A 106 -2.63 28.35 22.53
CA GLU A 106 -2.90 27.06 23.19
C GLU A 106 -3.45 26.05 22.19
N ALA A 107 -4.49 26.44 21.43
CA ALA A 107 -5.07 25.59 20.38
C ALA A 107 -4.04 25.21 19.30
N LEU A 108 -3.15 26.13 18.92
CA LEU A 108 -2.07 25.86 17.96
C LEU A 108 -1.07 24.86 18.52
N GLY A 109 -0.73 24.95 19.81
CA GLY A 109 0.13 23.98 20.50
C GLY A 109 -0.47 22.57 20.54
N ASP A 110 -1.77 22.46 20.81
CA ASP A 110 -2.49 21.17 20.75
C ASP A 110 -2.55 20.61 19.32
N GLN A 111 -2.62 21.49 18.32
CA GLN A 111 -2.59 21.07 16.93
C GLN A 111 -1.22 20.55 16.50
N VAL A 112 -0.13 21.18 16.96
CA VAL A 112 1.23 20.66 16.75
C VAL A 112 1.39 19.28 17.37
N ARG A 113 0.85 19.06 18.58
CA ARG A 113 0.87 17.75 19.22
C ARG A 113 0.12 16.70 18.39
N SER A 114 -1.11 17.01 17.98
CA SER A 114 -1.93 16.14 17.13
C SER A 114 -1.24 15.79 15.80
N MET A 115 -0.61 16.78 15.15
CA MET A 115 0.14 16.56 13.91
C MET A 115 1.38 15.68 14.12
N THR A 116 2.05 15.82 15.26
CA THR A 116 3.23 15.01 15.60
C THR A 116 2.84 13.54 15.84
N GLU A 117 1.80 13.30 16.63
CA GLU A 117 1.27 11.94 16.89
C GLU A 117 0.80 11.26 15.60
N LEU A 118 0.12 12.00 14.73
CA LEU A 118 -0.28 11.50 13.42
C LEU A 118 0.95 11.25 12.52
N GLY A 119 1.99 12.08 12.63
CA GLY A 119 3.27 11.90 11.93
C GLY A 119 3.96 10.58 12.30
N GLU A 120 4.01 10.24 13.58
CA GLU A 120 4.54 8.95 14.06
C GLU A 120 3.75 7.77 13.46
N THR A 121 2.42 7.90 13.39
CA THR A 121 1.56 6.91 12.76
C THR A 121 1.89 6.74 11.27
N PHE A 122 2.03 7.84 10.52
CA PHE A 122 2.45 7.77 9.11
C PHE A 122 3.84 7.16 8.93
N ALA A 123 4.80 7.48 9.80
CA ALA A 123 6.13 6.88 9.75
C ALA A 123 6.06 5.35 9.91
N GLY A 124 5.30 4.86 10.89
CA GLY A 124 5.09 3.43 11.11
C GLY A 124 4.42 2.72 9.92
N TYR A 125 3.43 3.36 9.28
CA TYR A 125 2.86 2.84 8.03
C TYR A 125 3.87 2.87 6.88
N GLY A 126 4.66 3.91 6.74
CA GLY A 126 5.71 4.01 5.72
C GLY A 126 6.70 2.85 5.80
N GLU A 127 7.20 2.55 6.99
CA GLU A 127 8.08 1.40 7.24
C GLU A 127 7.40 0.07 6.93
N SER A 128 6.15 -0.11 7.40
CA SER A 128 5.38 -1.33 7.17
C SER A 128 5.12 -1.59 5.68
N LEU A 129 4.81 -0.55 4.92
CA LEU A 129 4.58 -0.64 3.47
C LEU A 129 5.89 -0.87 2.71
N ALA A 130 6.99 -0.21 3.08
CA ALA A 130 8.30 -0.47 2.48
C ALA A 130 8.70 -1.94 2.68
N TYR A 131 8.51 -2.48 3.90
CA TYR A 131 8.75 -3.89 4.18
C TYR A 131 7.85 -4.82 3.36
N LEU A 132 6.55 -4.49 3.23
CA LEU A 132 5.61 -5.25 2.40
C LEU A 132 6.05 -5.26 0.93
N ARG A 133 6.45 -4.12 0.38
CA ARG A 133 6.97 -4.00 -0.99
C ARG A 133 8.18 -4.90 -1.21
N GLU A 134 9.19 -4.80 -0.35
CA GLU A 134 10.41 -5.61 -0.45
C GLU A 134 10.14 -7.11 -0.31
N ARG A 135 9.20 -7.48 0.57
CA ARG A 135 8.76 -8.88 0.71
C ARG A 135 8.05 -9.38 -0.55
N SER A 136 7.18 -8.56 -1.15
CA SER A 136 6.49 -8.88 -2.40
C SER A 136 7.44 -9.01 -3.58
N GLU A 137 8.42 -8.12 -3.71
CA GLU A 137 9.47 -8.20 -4.75
C GLU A 137 10.30 -9.49 -4.62
N ARG A 138 10.69 -9.86 -3.40
CA ARG A 138 11.39 -11.13 -3.14
C ARG A 138 10.52 -12.33 -3.50
N LEU A 139 9.26 -12.34 -3.06
CA LEU A 139 8.33 -13.42 -3.39
C LEU A 139 8.16 -13.57 -4.90
N ARG A 140 8.02 -12.45 -5.63
CA ARG A 140 7.94 -12.45 -7.10
C ARG A 140 9.17 -13.11 -7.74
N ALA A 141 10.37 -12.77 -7.26
CA ALA A 141 11.61 -13.37 -7.74
C ALA A 141 11.63 -14.89 -7.49
N ASP A 142 11.21 -15.32 -6.30
CA ASP A 142 11.14 -16.74 -5.91
C ASP A 142 10.10 -17.53 -6.72
N LEU A 143 8.99 -16.89 -7.10
CA LEU A 143 7.92 -17.51 -7.89
C LEU A 143 8.29 -17.66 -9.37
N GLY A 144 9.18 -16.81 -9.91
CA GLY A 144 9.55 -16.83 -11.33
C GLY A 144 9.93 -18.23 -11.86
N PRO A 145 10.93 -18.91 -11.27
CA PRO A 145 11.31 -20.25 -11.70
C PRO A 145 10.21 -21.30 -11.54
N LEU A 146 9.39 -21.20 -10.49
CA LEU A 146 8.27 -22.13 -10.25
C LEU A 146 7.18 -21.97 -11.30
N ARG A 147 6.87 -20.73 -11.66
CA ARG A 147 5.91 -20.40 -12.72
C ARG A 147 6.40 -20.92 -14.06
N GLU A 148 7.66 -20.66 -14.41
CA GLU A 148 8.26 -21.16 -15.64
C GLU A 148 8.23 -22.69 -15.73
N GLY A 149 8.54 -23.39 -14.63
CA GLY A 149 8.47 -24.84 -14.53
C GLY A 149 7.06 -25.38 -14.74
N ALA A 150 6.06 -24.81 -14.06
CA ALA A 150 4.65 -25.18 -14.22
C ALA A 150 4.16 -24.98 -15.67
N HIS A 151 4.48 -23.84 -16.29
CA HIS A 151 4.14 -23.56 -17.70
C HIS A 151 4.85 -24.50 -18.68
N ALA A 152 6.11 -24.85 -18.41
CA ALA A 152 6.86 -25.80 -19.24
C ALA A 152 6.27 -27.20 -19.13
N ALA A 153 5.96 -27.68 -17.92
CA ALA A 153 5.34 -28.97 -17.69
C ALA A 153 3.98 -29.07 -18.39
N LEU A 154 3.13 -28.04 -18.28
CA LEU A 154 1.81 -28.02 -18.89
C LEU A 154 1.89 -28.01 -20.42
N ARG A 155 2.85 -27.27 -21.01
CA ARG A 155 3.11 -27.30 -22.45
C ARG A 155 3.53 -28.69 -22.91
N ALA A 156 4.51 -29.30 -22.24
CA ALA A 156 4.94 -30.66 -22.56
C ALA A 156 3.80 -31.68 -22.49
N ALA A 157 2.93 -31.58 -21.47
CA ALA A 157 1.77 -32.45 -21.37
C ALA A 157 0.74 -32.24 -22.50
N ARG A 158 0.56 -31.00 -22.97
CA ARG A 158 -0.31 -30.70 -24.11
C ARG A 158 0.25 -31.26 -25.42
N ASP A 159 1.57 -31.19 -25.60
CA ASP A 159 2.24 -31.78 -26.76
C ASP A 159 2.09 -33.31 -26.75
N GLU A 160 2.34 -33.95 -25.61
CA GLU A 160 2.13 -35.39 -25.43
C GLU A 160 0.66 -35.82 -25.63
N LEU A 161 -0.31 -35.04 -25.16
CA LEU A 161 -1.73 -35.27 -25.41
C LEU A 161 -2.05 -35.22 -26.91
N ALA A 162 -1.44 -34.28 -27.64
CA ALA A 162 -1.64 -34.15 -29.08
C ALA A 162 -1.09 -35.37 -29.84
N ASP A 163 0.05 -35.89 -29.41
CA ASP A 163 0.66 -37.10 -29.97
C ASP A 163 -0.18 -38.36 -29.66
N ALA A 164 -0.80 -38.42 -28.47
CA ALA A 164 -1.67 -39.52 -28.04
C ALA A 164 -3.11 -39.46 -28.61
N ARG A 165 -3.37 -38.65 -29.65
CA ARG A 165 -4.72 -38.45 -30.19
C ARG A 165 -5.32 -39.76 -30.68
N GLY A 166 -6.49 -40.10 -30.13
CA GLY A 166 -7.22 -41.33 -30.46
C GLY A 166 -6.94 -42.50 -29.52
N ALA A 167 -6.04 -42.34 -28.54
CA ALA A 167 -5.86 -43.30 -27.46
C ALA A 167 -7.11 -43.38 -26.56
N ASP A 168 -7.32 -44.53 -25.94
CA ASP A 168 -8.36 -44.71 -24.93
C ASP A 168 -8.10 -43.78 -23.73
N GLY A 169 -9.13 -43.03 -23.31
CA GLY A 169 -9.02 -42.07 -22.21
C GLY A 169 -8.59 -40.65 -22.62
N TRP A 170 -8.30 -40.40 -23.90
CA TRP A 170 -7.84 -39.10 -24.42
C TRP A 170 -8.72 -37.90 -23.99
N HIS A 171 -10.04 -38.03 -24.05
CA HIS A 171 -10.96 -36.95 -23.62
C HIS A 171 -10.89 -36.66 -22.11
N GLY A 172 -10.61 -37.67 -21.29
CA GLY A 172 -10.42 -37.49 -19.85
C GLY A 172 -9.17 -36.67 -19.57
N TRP A 173 -8.03 -37.05 -20.17
CA TRP A 173 -6.77 -36.31 -20.03
C TRP A 173 -6.87 -34.88 -20.57
N GLN A 174 -7.60 -34.67 -21.67
CA GLN A 174 -7.88 -33.33 -22.19
C GLN A 174 -8.63 -32.47 -21.18
N THR A 175 -9.64 -33.04 -20.52
CA THR A 175 -10.43 -32.35 -19.49
C THR A 175 -9.55 -32.01 -18.30
N ASP A 176 -8.75 -32.96 -17.81
CA ASP A 176 -7.84 -32.77 -16.68
C ASP A 176 -6.77 -31.71 -16.98
N LEU A 177 -6.16 -31.74 -18.17
CA LEU A 177 -5.18 -30.72 -18.60
C LEU A 177 -5.80 -29.32 -18.75
N THR A 178 -7.07 -29.25 -19.13
CA THR A 178 -7.79 -27.96 -19.19
C THR A 178 -7.97 -27.41 -17.79
N ALA A 179 -8.46 -28.23 -16.84
CA ALA A 179 -8.62 -27.82 -15.44
C ALA A 179 -7.29 -27.40 -14.78
N LEU A 180 -6.20 -28.12 -15.06
CA LEU A 180 -4.85 -27.73 -14.61
C LEU A 180 -4.40 -26.40 -15.23
N GLY A 181 -4.72 -26.14 -16.50
CA GLY A 181 -4.45 -24.86 -17.15
C GLY A 181 -5.24 -23.69 -16.56
N ASP A 182 -6.52 -23.91 -16.25
CA ASP A 182 -7.36 -22.91 -15.59
C ASP A 182 -6.80 -22.59 -14.21
N ARG A 183 -6.41 -23.61 -13.44
CA ARG A 183 -5.76 -23.44 -12.13
C ARG A 183 -4.43 -22.67 -12.21
N LEU A 184 -3.62 -22.91 -13.24
CA LEU A 184 -2.38 -22.14 -13.48
C LEU A 184 -2.71 -20.68 -13.78
N THR A 185 -3.75 -20.42 -14.56
CA THR A 185 -4.23 -19.07 -14.86
C THR A 185 -4.68 -18.32 -13.61
N GLU A 186 -5.42 -19.00 -12.71
CA GLU A 186 -5.80 -18.46 -11.39
C GLU A 186 -4.59 -18.14 -10.52
N LEU A 187 -3.58 -19.02 -10.53
CA LEU A 187 -2.33 -18.82 -9.80
C LEU A 187 -1.56 -17.62 -10.32
N ASP A 188 -1.38 -17.51 -11.64
CA ASP A 188 -0.68 -16.39 -12.29
C ASP A 188 -1.39 -15.06 -12.04
N ALA A 189 -2.72 -15.07 -12.08
CA ALA A 189 -3.56 -13.92 -11.76
C ALA A 189 -3.53 -13.52 -10.28
N GLY A 190 -2.87 -14.29 -9.41
CA GLY A 190 -2.71 -13.92 -8.01
C GLY A 190 -3.95 -14.13 -7.15
N ARG A 191 -4.93 -14.89 -7.64
CA ARG A 191 -6.23 -15.11 -6.97
C ARG A 191 -6.20 -16.17 -5.87
N VAL A 192 -5.02 -16.66 -5.53
CA VAL A 192 -4.83 -17.67 -4.49
C VAL A 192 -4.49 -17.00 -3.17
N THR A 193 -5.34 -17.22 -2.18
CA THR A 193 -5.11 -16.76 -0.80
C THR A 193 -4.15 -17.70 -0.08
N PRO A 194 -2.90 -17.27 0.21
CA PRO A 194 -1.97 -18.08 1.00
C PRO A 194 -2.47 -18.23 2.44
N THR A 195 -2.16 -19.37 3.04
CA THR A 195 -2.44 -19.64 4.46
C THR A 195 -1.13 -19.94 5.19
N ALA A 196 -1.18 -19.99 6.53
CA ALA A 196 -0.01 -20.36 7.34
C ALA A 196 0.55 -21.75 6.98
N ARG A 197 -0.28 -22.65 6.45
CA ARG A 197 0.09 -24.04 6.10
C ARG A 197 0.39 -24.25 4.63
N ARG A 198 -0.06 -23.33 3.76
CA ARG A 198 0.02 -23.49 2.30
C ARG A 198 0.39 -22.16 1.66
N LYS A 199 1.62 -22.09 1.16
CA LYS A 199 2.16 -20.91 0.47
C LYS A 199 1.82 -20.97 -1.01
N VAL A 200 1.84 -19.81 -1.69
CA VAL A 200 1.66 -19.75 -3.16
C VAL A 200 2.65 -20.67 -3.89
N SER A 201 3.90 -20.73 -3.44
CA SER A 201 4.92 -21.64 -3.99
C SER A 201 4.51 -23.11 -3.95
N ASP A 202 3.72 -23.52 -2.94
CA ASP A 202 3.30 -24.90 -2.77
C ASP A 202 2.24 -25.27 -3.81
N HIS A 203 1.39 -24.32 -4.20
CA HIS A 203 0.42 -24.52 -5.26
C HIS A 203 1.07 -24.70 -6.63
N TYR A 204 2.13 -23.94 -6.96
CA TYR A 204 2.88 -24.14 -8.20
C TYR A 204 3.55 -25.53 -8.24
N ARG A 205 4.21 -25.93 -7.13
CA ARG A 205 4.86 -27.25 -7.05
C ARG A 205 3.87 -28.41 -7.14
N GLU A 206 2.70 -28.26 -6.55
CA GLU A 206 1.65 -29.27 -6.63
C GLU A 206 1.08 -29.37 -8.05
N LEU A 207 0.83 -28.24 -8.71
CA LEU A 207 0.39 -28.23 -10.10
C LEU A 207 1.41 -28.92 -11.01
N GLU A 208 2.70 -28.63 -10.86
CA GLU A 208 3.76 -29.31 -11.60
C GLU A 208 3.77 -30.83 -11.36
N ARG A 209 3.55 -31.28 -10.12
CA ARG A 209 3.44 -32.71 -9.79
C ARG A 209 2.21 -33.35 -10.42
N GLU A 210 1.05 -32.72 -10.33
CA GLU A 210 -0.21 -33.20 -10.93
C GLU A 210 -0.06 -33.34 -12.45
N VAL A 211 0.53 -32.34 -13.12
CA VAL A 211 0.85 -32.40 -14.55
C VAL A 211 1.82 -33.55 -14.85
N THR A 212 2.88 -33.70 -14.06
CA THR A 212 3.86 -34.79 -14.25
C THR A 212 3.22 -36.17 -14.08
N GLN A 213 2.32 -36.31 -13.11
CA GLN A 213 1.58 -37.55 -12.90
C GLN A 213 0.68 -37.87 -14.10
N LEU A 214 -0.04 -36.88 -14.62
CA LEU A 214 -0.90 -37.05 -15.80
C LEU A 214 -0.09 -37.45 -17.04
N ARG A 215 1.08 -36.84 -17.25
CA ARG A 215 2.04 -37.25 -18.30
C ARG A 215 2.47 -38.71 -18.15
N GLY A 216 2.75 -39.16 -16.93
CA GLY A 216 3.07 -40.56 -16.65
C GLY A 216 1.93 -41.52 -17.00
N VAL A 217 0.68 -41.11 -16.75
CA VAL A 217 -0.52 -41.89 -17.14
C VAL A 217 -0.66 -41.95 -18.67
N MET A 218 -0.52 -40.83 -19.36
CA MET A 218 -0.57 -40.77 -20.83
C MET A 218 0.51 -41.65 -21.47
N ALA A 219 1.74 -41.57 -20.98
CA ALA A 219 2.86 -42.36 -21.47
C ALA A 219 2.66 -43.87 -21.25
N ALA A 220 2.04 -44.28 -20.14
CA ALA A 220 1.74 -45.69 -19.88
C ALA A 220 0.59 -46.24 -20.73
N ALA A 221 -0.27 -45.37 -21.27
CA ALA A 221 -1.41 -45.72 -22.12
C ALA A 221 -1.10 -45.56 -23.62
N ALA A 222 0.06 -45.00 -23.97
CA ALA A 222 0.54 -44.92 -25.35
C ALA A 222 0.93 -46.33 -25.84
N PRO A 223 0.48 -46.74 -27.04
CA PRO A 223 0.72 -48.07 -27.61
C PRO A 223 2.18 -48.32 -28.05
#